data_AF-A0A9P7C868-F1
#
_entry.id   AF-A0A9P7C868-F1
#
_cell.length_a   1.000
_cell.length_b   1.000
_cell.length_c   1.000
_cell.angle_alpha   90.00
_cell.angle_beta   90.00
_cell.angle_gamma   90.00
#
_symmetry.space_group_name_H-M   'P 1'
#
loop_
_entity.id
_entity.type
_entity.pdbx_description
1 polymer ?
#
loop_
_entity_poly.entity_id
_entity_poly.type
_entity_poly.pdbx_seq_one_letter_code
_entity_poly.pdbx_strand_id
1 'polypeptide(L)'
;MLVTITTDGEEIYNLEIDSQMAIEDLKALLEAESGVAPAAQRLFYHGKELVEPKKTLEEYYVRHNEVIHMQRIVQASSSSHPDFDAMRQHVLMDQRLLQQLERTNPELAHAARHDPAKFSAMVEQIEQSRRTAEFQKAQLAALNNDPFDVEAQKRIEDAIRQENIAANLEAAMEYNPESFARVTRLYINVEINNKKLVALVDSGAQSTVILKQQKHVD
;
A
#
# COMPACT_ATOMS: atom_id res chain seq x y z
N MET A 1 -13.90 -18.20 -37.14
CA MET A 1 -13.49 -16.86 -36.66
C MET A 1 -12.58 -17.04 -35.45
N LEU A 2 -11.62 -16.14 -35.24
CA LEU A 2 -10.73 -16.16 -34.09
C LEU A 2 -11.34 -15.30 -33.00
N VAL A 3 -11.41 -15.81 -31.76
CA VAL A 3 -11.86 -15.05 -30.59
C VAL A 3 -10.84 -15.26 -29.47
N THR A 4 -10.55 -14.20 -28.73
CA THR A 4 -9.65 -14.25 -27.58
C THR A 4 -10.47 -14.29 -26.30
N ILE A 5 -10.23 -15.28 -25.44
CA ILE A 5 -10.87 -15.43 -24.14
C ILE A 5 -9.87 -15.01 -23.07
N THR A 6 -10.23 -14.05 -22.22
CA THR A 6 -9.40 -13.59 -21.10
C THR A 6 -10.04 -13.96 -19.78
N THR A 7 -9.25 -14.49 -18.86
CA THR A 7 -9.72 -14.83 -17.52
C THR A 7 -9.31 -13.78 -16.47
N ASP A 8 -9.96 -13.81 -15.31
CA ASP A 8 -9.56 -13.07 -14.13
C ASP A 8 -8.20 -13.52 -13.54
N GLY A 9 -7.72 -14.71 -13.92
CA GLY A 9 -6.42 -15.25 -13.53
C GLY A 9 -5.27 -14.93 -14.51
N GLU A 10 -5.44 -13.93 -15.39
CA GLU A 10 -4.48 -13.53 -16.44
C GLU A 10 -4.24 -14.57 -17.55
N GLU A 11 -4.96 -15.69 -17.56
CA GLU A 11 -4.87 -16.67 -18.66
C GLU A 11 -5.61 -16.17 -19.90
N ILE A 12 -5.03 -16.47 -21.07
CA ILE A 12 -5.54 -16.06 -22.38
C ILE A 12 -5.64 -17.29 -23.28
N TYR A 13 -6.83 -17.53 -23.84
CA TYR A 13 -7.10 -18.62 -24.78
C TYR A 13 -7.50 -18.04 -26.13
N ASN A 14 -6.83 -18.44 -27.21
CA ASN A 14 -7.18 -18.02 -28.57
C ASN A 14 -7.90 -19.18 -29.26
N LEU A 15 -9.19 -19.00 -29.51
CA LEU A 15 -10.06 -20.06 -30.02
C LEU A 15 -10.51 -19.77 -31.45
N GLU A 16 -10.36 -20.76 -32.32
CA GLU A 16 -10.92 -20.72 -33.67
C GLU A 16 -12.28 -21.43 -33.69
N ILE A 17 -13.35 -20.65 -33.79
CA ILE A 17 -14.74 -21.10 -33.62
C ILE A 17 -15.67 -20.57 -34.71
N ASP A 18 -16.83 -21.19 -34.92
CA ASP A 18 -17.83 -20.69 -35.88
C ASP A 18 -18.65 -19.52 -35.27
N SER A 19 -19.08 -18.55 -36.08
CA SER A 19 -19.95 -17.47 -35.62
C SER A 19 -21.37 -17.94 -35.25
N GLN A 20 -21.80 -19.06 -35.82
CA GLN A 20 -23.05 -19.76 -35.49
C GLN A 20 -22.94 -20.64 -34.24
N MET A 21 -21.76 -20.73 -33.61
CA MET A 21 -21.59 -21.51 -32.38
C MET A 21 -22.47 -20.92 -31.27
N ALA A 22 -23.24 -21.79 -30.60
CA ALA A 22 -24.05 -21.41 -29.46
C ALA A 22 -23.17 -21.20 -28.21
N ILE A 23 -23.65 -20.40 -27.25
CA ILE A 23 -22.91 -20.15 -26.01
C ILE A 23 -22.67 -21.44 -25.21
N GLU A 24 -23.61 -22.39 -25.22
CA GLU A 24 -23.43 -23.68 -24.54
C GLU A 24 -22.26 -24.49 -25.11
N ASP A 25 -22.12 -24.51 -26.44
CA ASP A 25 -21.02 -25.21 -27.13
C ASP A 25 -19.68 -24.50 -26.87
N LEU A 26 -19.65 -23.16 -26.87
CA LEU A 26 -18.45 -22.40 -26.52
C LEU A 26 -17.99 -22.70 -25.09
N LYS A 27 -18.92 -22.81 -24.13
CA LYS A 27 -18.58 -23.16 -22.74
C LYS A 27 -18.01 -24.58 -22.62
N ALA A 28 -18.56 -25.53 -23.38
CA ALA A 28 -18.04 -26.90 -23.43
C ALA A 28 -16.64 -26.96 -24.05
N LEU A 29 -16.38 -26.18 -25.11
CA LEU A 29 -15.05 -26.04 -25.68
C LEU A 29 -14.06 -25.44 -24.68
N LEU A 30 -14.49 -24.39 -23.97
CA LEU A 30 -13.69 -23.75 -22.93
C LEU A 30 -13.40 -24.66 -21.74
N GLU A 31 -14.26 -25.63 -21.43
CA GLU A 31 -13.98 -26.64 -20.39
C GLU A 31 -12.78 -27.51 -20.78
N ALA A 32 -12.66 -27.89 -22.05
CA ALA A 32 -11.54 -28.70 -22.53
C ALA A 32 -10.20 -27.94 -22.46
N GLU A 33 -10.22 -26.62 -22.72
CA GLU A 33 -9.01 -25.79 -22.74
C GLU A 33 -8.62 -25.26 -21.34
N SER A 34 -9.60 -24.82 -20.54
CA SER A 34 -9.36 -24.20 -19.23
C SER A 34 -9.51 -25.15 -18.03
N GLY A 35 -10.12 -26.32 -18.22
CA GLY A 35 -10.48 -27.23 -17.14
C GLY A 35 -11.59 -26.72 -16.21
N VAL A 36 -12.25 -25.60 -16.55
CA VAL A 36 -13.36 -25.05 -15.76
C VAL A 36 -14.68 -25.60 -16.30
N ALA A 37 -15.49 -26.23 -15.45
CA ALA A 37 -16.79 -26.77 -15.86
C ALA A 37 -17.74 -25.66 -16.38
N PRO A 38 -18.61 -25.91 -17.39
CA PRO A 38 -19.50 -24.91 -17.99
C PRO A 38 -20.40 -24.18 -16.98
N ALA A 39 -20.85 -24.88 -15.94
CA ALA A 39 -21.64 -24.32 -14.84
C ALA A 39 -20.87 -23.30 -13.98
N ALA A 40 -19.54 -23.40 -13.97
CA ALA A 40 -18.63 -22.50 -13.27
C ALA A 40 -18.06 -21.39 -14.19
N GLN A 41 -18.52 -21.28 -15.43
CA GLN A 41 -18.09 -20.24 -16.37
C GLN A 41 -19.16 -19.16 -16.54
N ARG A 42 -18.78 -17.89 -16.35
CA ARG A 42 -19.56 -16.72 -16.81
C ARG A 42 -18.79 -16.03 -17.92
N LEU A 43 -19.45 -15.83 -19.06
CA LEU A 43 -18.86 -15.18 -20.21
C LEU A 43 -19.46 -13.79 -20.36
N PHE A 44 -18.61 -12.80 -20.58
CA PHE A 44 -18.97 -11.40 -20.75
C PHE A 44 -18.40 -10.86 -22.04
N TYR A 45 -19.24 -10.19 -22.82
CA TYR A 45 -18.84 -9.47 -24.03
C TYR A 45 -19.30 -8.01 -23.91
N HIS A 46 -18.36 -7.06 -24.02
CA HIS A 46 -18.60 -5.64 -23.73
C HIS A 46 -19.36 -5.37 -22.42
N GLY A 47 -19.04 -6.15 -21.36
CA GLY A 47 -19.70 -6.04 -20.06
C GLY A 47 -21.11 -6.65 -19.98
N LYS A 48 -21.64 -7.19 -21.08
CA LYS A 48 -22.91 -7.93 -21.10
C LYS A 48 -22.66 -9.42 -20.91
N GLU A 49 -23.32 -10.00 -19.92
CA GLU A 49 -23.25 -11.45 -19.69
C GLU A 49 -23.98 -12.22 -20.80
N LEU A 50 -23.32 -13.24 -21.32
CA LEU A 50 -23.84 -14.17 -22.32
C LEU A 50 -24.66 -15.27 -21.62
N VAL A 51 -25.91 -14.93 -21.26
CA VAL A 51 -26.78 -15.78 -20.43
C VAL A 51 -27.61 -16.80 -21.22
N GLU A 52 -27.86 -16.56 -22.51
CA GLU A 52 -28.77 -17.39 -23.31
C GLU A 52 -27.99 -18.54 -23.96
N PRO A 53 -28.16 -19.81 -23.52
CA PRO A 53 -27.27 -20.92 -23.92
C PRO A 53 -27.36 -21.24 -25.41
N LYS A 54 -28.56 -21.13 -25.99
CA LYS A 54 -28.84 -21.45 -27.40
C LYS A 54 -28.56 -20.31 -28.37
N LYS A 55 -28.27 -19.13 -27.85
CA LYS A 55 -28.01 -17.96 -28.68
C LYS A 55 -26.59 -18.05 -29.21
N THR A 56 -26.42 -17.65 -30.46
CA THR A 56 -25.14 -17.74 -31.16
C THR A 56 -24.25 -16.54 -30.86
N LEU A 57 -22.95 -16.69 -31.13
CA LEU A 57 -22.00 -15.59 -31.02
C LEU A 57 -22.34 -14.44 -31.98
N GLU A 58 -22.83 -14.74 -33.18
CA GLU A 58 -23.29 -13.72 -34.12
C GLU A 58 -24.50 -12.93 -33.60
N GLU A 59 -25.46 -13.59 -32.94
CA GLU A 59 -26.62 -12.92 -32.33
C GLU A 59 -26.24 -12.05 -31.11
N TYR A 60 -25.06 -12.29 -30.53
CA TYR A 60 -24.42 -11.41 -29.55
C TYR A 60 -23.50 -10.37 -30.19
N TYR A 61 -23.40 -10.34 -31.53
CA TYR A 61 -22.54 -9.47 -32.32
C TYR A 61 -21.04 -9.63 -32.03
N VAL A 62 -20.62 -10.83 -31.62
CA VAL A 62 -19.20 -11.18 -31.49
C VAL A 62 -18.62 -11.33 -32.89
N ARG A 63 -17.49 -10.66 -33.15
CA ARG A 63 -16.80 -10.66 -34.45
C ARG A 63 -15.42 -11.31 -34.34
N HIS A 64 -14.77 -11.46 -35.48
CA HIS A 64 -13.39 -11.93 -35.56
C HIS A 64 -12.43 -10.98 -34.83
N ASN A 65 -11.49 -11.54 -34.07
CA ASN A 65 -10.52 -10.86 -33.19
C ASN A 65 -11.13 -10.06 -32.04
N GLU A 66 -12.34 -10.41 -31.63
CA GLU A 66 -12.95 -9.83 -30.42
C GLU A 66 -12.53 -10.57 -29.16
N VAL A 67 -12.71 -9.89 -28.02
CA VAL A 67 -12.36 -10.40 -26.70
C VAL A 67 -13.61 -10.72 -25.89
N ILE A 68 -13.69 -11.94 -25.36
CA ILE A 68 -14.70 -12.33 -24.37
C ILE A 68 -14.00 -12.53 -23.04
N HIS A 69 -14.52 -11.89 -22.00
CA HIS A 69 -14.02 -12.06 -20.65
C HIS A 69 -14.73 -13.25 -19.98
N MET A 70 -13.97 -14.26 -19.55
CA MET A 70 -14.47 -15.36 -18.75
C MET A 70 -14.18 -15.09 -17.28
N GLN A 71 -15.20 -15.20 -16.44
CA GLN A 71 -15.03 -15.26 -14.99
C GLN A 71 -15.31 -16.69 -14.52
N ARG A 72 -14.39 -17.21 -13.72
CA ARG A 72 -14.63 -18.46 -13.00
C ARG A 72 -15.53 -18.18 -11.81
N ILE A 73 -16.76 -18.69 -11.85
CA ILE A 73 -17.53 -18.86 -10.61
C ILE A 73 -16.79 -19.94 -9.83
N VAL A 74 -16.04 -19.52 -8.83
CA VAL A 74 -15.78 -20.37 -7.68
C VAL A 74 -17.14 -20.60 -7.03
N GLN A 75 -17.89 -21.59 -7.55
CA GLN A 75 -18.92 -22.19 -6.74
C GLN A 75 -18.17 -22.59 -5.49
N ALA A 76 -18.55 -22.00 -4.37
CA ALA A 76 -18.27 -22.54 -3.06
C ALA A 76 -18.96 -23.91 -3.03
N SER A 77 -18.37 -24.86 -3.75
CA SER A 77 -18.49 -26.25 -3.45
C SER A 77 -18.13 -26.31 -1.99
N SER A 78 -19.11 -26.73 -1.21
CA SER A 78 -19.00 -27.11 0.18
C SER A 78 -18.04 -28.31 0.29
N SER A 79 -16.77 -28.08 -0.06
CA SER A 79 -15.64 -29.00 -0.03
C SER A 79 -14.31 -28.23 -0.22
N SER A 80 -14.27 -26.95 0.19
CA SER A 80 -13.03 -26.31 0.65
C SER A 80 -13.19 -25.86 2.10
N HIS A 81 -13.96 -26.61 2.91
CA HIS A 81 -13.53 -26.72 4.29
C HIS A 81 -12.21 -27.49 4.20
N PRO A 82 -11.09 -26.95 4.71
CA PRO A 82 -9.99 -27.82 5.13
C PRO A 82 -10.64 -29.01 5.83
N ASP A 83 -10.26 -30.24 5.48
CA ASP A 83 -10.77 -31.40 6.20
C ASP A 83 -10.24 -31.30 7.63
N PHE A 84 -10.98 -30.57 8.46
CA PHE A 84 -10.62 -30.25 9.82
C PHE A 84 -10.59 -31.53 10.65
N ASP A 85 -11.32 -32.58 10.23
CA ASP A 85 -11.22 -33.89 10.84
C ASP A 85 -9.90 -34.57 10.45
N ALA A 86 -9.46 -34.51 9.19
CA ALA A 86 -8.12 -34.98 8.81
C ALA A 86 -7.00 -34.21 9.53
N MET A 87 -7.13 -32.89 9.69
CA MET A 87 -6.19 -32.08 10.49
C MET A 87 -6.19 -32.50 11.96
N ARG A 88 -7.38 -32.72 12.55
CA ARG A 88 -7.52 -33.21 13.92
C ARG A 88 -6.85 -34.57 14.09
N GLN A 89 -7.08 -35.50 13.15
CA GLN A 89 -6.44 -36.80 13.15
C GLN A 89 -4.92 -36.66 13.07
N HIS A 90 -4.40 -35.82 12.19
CA HIS A 90 -2.96 -35.57 12.09
C HIS A 90 -2.37 -35.00 13.40
N VAL A 91 -3.06 -34.04 14.03
CA VAL A 91 -2.68 -33.49 15.35
C VAL A 91 -2.69 -34.56 16.44
N LEU A 92 -3.65 -35.48 16.42
CA LEU A 92 -3.71 -36.57 17.38
C LEU A 92 -2.66 -37.65 17.12
N MET A 93 -2.26 -37.86 15.86
CA MET A 93 -1.20 -38.79 15.48
C MET A 93 0.19 -38.25 15.84
N ASP A 94 0.41 -36.93 15.75
CA ASP A 94 1.67 -36.30 16.11
C ASP A 94 1.67 -35.80 17.57
N GLN A 95 2.24 -36.64 18.44
CA GLN A 95 2.35 -36.33 19.87
C GLN A 95 3.12 -35.04 20.17
N ARG A 96 4.08 -34.64 19.32
CA ARG A 96 4.84 -33.40 19.52
C ARG A 96 3.99 -32.19 19.20
N LEU A 97 3.25 -32.25 18.10
CA LEU A 97 2.33 -31.18 17.70
C LEU A 97 1.24 -30.97 18.75
N LEU A 98 0.70 -32.06 19.30
CA LEU A 98 -0.30 -32.00 20.36
C LEU A 98 0.24 -31.36 21.65
N GLN A 99 1.47 -31.70 22.06
CA GLN A 99 2.11 -31.07 23.22
C GLN A 99 2.40 -29.59 23.00
N GLN A 100 2.75 -29.19 21.78
CA GLN A 100 2.91 -27.79 21.42
C GLN A 100 1.58 -27.05 21.47
N LEU A 101 0.52 -27.64 20.92
CA LEU A 101 -0.83 -27.07 20.96
C LEU A 101 -1.36 -26.95 22.39
N GLU A 102 -1.10 -27.91 23.27
CA GLU A 102 -1.47 -27.79 24.69
C GLU A 102 -0.80 -26.60 25.38
N ARG A 103 0.43 -26.25 24.98
CA ARG A 103 1.15 -25.09 25.54
C ARG A 103 0.66 -23.75 24.97
N THR A 104 0.31 -23.71 23.69
CA THR A 104 -0.08 -22.46 23.02
C THR A 104 -1.58 -22.19 23.08
N ASN A 105 -2.40 -23.23 22.95
CA ASN A 105 -3.85 -23.15 22.99
C ASN A 105 -4.46 -24.43 23.62
N PRO A 106 -4.57 -24.48 24.95
CA PRO A 106 -5.08 -25.66 25.66
C PRO A 106 -6.53 -25.99 25.34
N GLU A 107 -7.36 -24.98 25.00
CA GLU A 107 -8.76 -25.21 24.62
C GLU A 107 -8.87 -25.93 23.27
N LEU A 108 -8.03 -25.55 22.30
CA LEU A 108 -7.99 -26.20 21.00
C LEU A 108 -7.49 -27.65 21.10
N ALA A 109 -6.47 -27.89 21.93
CA ALA A 109 -5.95 -29.23 22.18
C ALA A 109 -6.98 -30.14 22.87
N HIS A 110 -7.75 -29.60 23.83
CA HIS A 110 -8.85 -30.33 24.46
C HIS A 110 -9.98 -30.65 23.46
N ALA A 111 -10.37 -29.68 22.63
CA ALA A 111 -11.35 -29.88 21.57
C ALA A 111 -10.89 -30.97 20.58
N ALA A 112 -9.61 -30.99 20.19
CA ALA A 112 -9.08 -32.00 19.29
C ALA A 112 -9.27 -33.45 19.80
N ARG A 113 -9.20 -33.66 21.13
CA ARG A 113 -9.32 -34.97 21.78
C ARG A 113 -10.77 -35.39 22.06
N HIS A 114 -11.64 -34.45 22.44
CA HIS A 114 -12.94 -34.76 23.02
C HIS A 114 -14.14 -34.29 22.18
N ASP A 115 -13.96 -33.29 21.32
CA ASP A 115 -15.07 -32.66 20.60
C ASP A 115 -14.64 -32.23 19.17
N PRO A 116 -14.84 -33.11 18.17
CA PRO A 116 -14.51 -32.83 16.79
C PRO A 116 -15.22 -31.60 16.21
N ALA A 117 -16.48 -31.37 16.58
CA ALA A 117 -17.28 -30.26 16.05
C ALA A 117 -16.82 -28.91 16.62
N LYS A 118 -16.45 -28.89 17.91
CA LYS A 118 -15.86 -27.70 18.54
C LYS A 118 -14.46 -27.41 17.99
N PHE A 119 -13.68 -28.44 17.67
CA PHE A 119 -12.36 -28.28 17.05
C PHE A 119 -12.48 -27.62 15.67
N SER A 120 -13.33 -28.15 14.78
CA SER A 120 -13.51 -27.58 13.43
C SER A 120 -13.97 -26.13 13.48
N ALA A 121 -14.94 -25.80 14.33
CA ALA A 121 -15.43 -24.42 14.49
C ALA A 121 -14.33 -23.46 14.97
N MET A 122 -13.50 -23.89 15.92
CA MET A 122 -12.41 -23.06 16.45
C MET A 122 -11.29 -22.85 15.42
N VAL A 123 -10.89 -23.89 14.68
CA VAL A 123 -9.88 -23.76 13.63
C VAL A 123 -10.38 -22.88 12.49
N GLU A 124 -11.65 -23.03 12.10
CA GLU A 124 -12.28 -22.20 11.08
C GLU A 124 -12.27 -20.72 11.50
N GLN A 125 -12.64 -20.42 12.74
CA GLN A 125 -12.61 -19.05 13.28
C GLN A 125 -11.19 -18.46 13.28
N ILE A 126 -10.18 -19.25 13.62
CA ILE A 126 -8.77 -18.82 13.61
C ILE A 126 -8.31 -18.50 12.18
N GLU A 127 -8.60 -19.37 11.21
CA GLU A 127 -8.24 -19.15 9.80
C GLU A 127 -8.96 -17.93 9.20
N GLN A 128 -10.25 -17.74 9.50
CA GLN A 128 -11.01 -16.55 9.06
C GLN A 128 -10.42 -15.26 9.66
N SER A 129 -10.04 -15.28 10.93
CA SER A 129 -9.42 -14.14 11.60
C SER A 129 -8.04 -13.84 10.99
N ARG A 130 -7.26 -14.87 10.65
CA ARG A 130 -5.95 -14.69 10.00
C ARG A 130 -6.09 -14.09 8.61
N ARG A 131 -7.03 -14.59 7.80
CA ARG A 131 -7.29 -14.08 6.44
C ARG A 131 -7.75 -12.63 6.45
N THR A 132 -8.65 -12.25 7.36
CA THR A 132 -9.12 -10.87 7.45
C THR A 132 -8.00 -9.92 7.91
N ALA A 133 -7.18 -10.33 8.87
CA ALA A 133 -6.02 -9.57 9.30
C ALA A 133 -4.96 -9.43 8.18
N GLU A 134 -4.70 -10.50 7.43
CA GLU A 134 -3.80 -10.47 6.27
C GLU A 134 -4.33 -9.55 5.17
N PHE A 135 -5.63 -9.61 4.86
CA PHE A 135 -6.26 -8.72 3.89
C PHE A 135 -6.19 -7.25 4.30
N GLN A 136 -6.51 -6.94 5.56
CA GLN A 136 -6.37 -5.58 6.10
C GLN A 136 -4.93 -5.09 6.07
N LYS A 137 -3.98 -5.96 6.44
CA LYS A 137 -2.54 -5.64 6.40
C LYS A 137 -2.05 -5.42 4.97
N ALA A 138 -2.51 -6.23 4.01
CA ALA A 138 -2.19 -6.07 2.60
C ALA A 138 -2.78 -4.77 2.04
N GLN A 139 -4.01 -4.41 2.42
CA GLN A 139 -4.64 -3.16 2.03
C GLN A 139 -3.92 -1.93 2.61
N LEU A 140 -3.53 -1.98 3.89
CA LEU A 140 -2.71 -0.94 4.51
C LEU A 140 -1.31 -0.84 3.90
N ALA A 141 -0.69 -1.98 3.57
CA ALA A 141 0.59 -2.00 2.89
C ALA A 141 0.48 -1.43 1.47
N ALA A 142 -0.61 -1.70 0.75
CA ALA A 142 -0.86 -1.11 -0.57
C ALA A 142 -1.05 0.41 -0.50
N LEU A 143 -1.75 0.91 0.53
CA LEU A 143 -1.87 2.35 0.79
C LEU A 143 -0.54 3.01 1.17
N ASN A 144 0.37 2.27 1.80
CA ASN A 144 1.68 2.77 2.24
C ASN A 144 2.81 2.55 1.20
N ASN A 145 2.57 1.74 0.16
CA ASN A 145 3.56 1.37 -0.86
C ASN A 145 3.36 2.09 -2.20
N ASP A 146 2.66 3.21 -2.27
CA ASP A 146 2.73 4.03 -3.48
C ASP A 146 4.06 4.81 -3.50
N PRO A 147 5.07 4.40 -4.31
CA PRO A 147 6.37 5.07 -4.38
C PRO A 147 6.28 6.37 -5.19
N PHE A 148 5.10 6.70 -5.74
CA PHE A 148 4.79 7.89 -6.51
C PHE A 148 3.68 8.72 -5.87
N ASP A 149 3.39 8.56 -4.57
CA ASP A 149 2.48 9.47 -3.87
C ASP A 149 3.07 10.89 -3.88
N VAL A 150 2.60 11.68 -4.85
CA VAL A 150 2.99 13.07 -5.11
C VAL A 150 2.79 13.91 -3.86
N GLU A 151 1.81 13.57 -2.99
CA GLU A 151 1.61 14.30 -1.75
C GLU A 151 2.69 14.00 -0.71
N ALA A 152 3.13 12.74 -0.57
CA ALA A 152 4.21 12.39 0.33
C ALA A 152 5.54 13.02 -0.12
N GLN A 153 5.85 12.96 -1.41
CA GLN A 153 7.03 13.60 -2.00
C GLN A 153 7.01 15.12 -1.76
N LYS A 154 5.86 15.76 -1.96
CA LYS A 154 5.68 17.20 -1.73
C LYS A 154 5.81 17.59 -0.25
N ARG A 155 5.26 16.80 0.67
CA ARG A 155 5.42 17.04 2.12
C ARG A 155 6.88 16.93 2.56
N ILE A 156 7.63 15.98 2.00
CA ILE A 156 9.07 15.83 2.25
C ILE A 156 9.84 17.04 1.68
N GLU A 157 9.54 17.46 0.45
CA GLU A 157 10.17 18.64 -0.17
C GLU A 157 9.91 19.92 0.62
N ASP A 158 8.66 20.16 1.02
CA ASP A 158 8.26 21.34 1.79
C ASP A 158 8.95 21.37 3.16
N ALA A 159 9.09 20.21 3.82
CA ALA A 159 9.81 20.10 5.10
C ALA A 159 11.30 20.44 4.96
N ILE A 160 11.99 19.86 3.98
CA ILE A 160 13.42 20.14 3.70
C ILE A 160 13.63 21.61 3.34
N ARG A 161 12.70 22.20 2.59
CA ARG A 161 12.76 23.60 2.21
C ARG A 161 12.62 24.51 3.43
N GLN A 162 11.67 24.24 4.30
CA GLN A 162 11.48 25.00 5.53
C GLN A 162 12.70 24.89 6.46
N GLU A 163 13.27 23.69 6.60
CA GLU A 163 14.47 23.47 7.40
C GLU A 163 15.66 24.26 6.87
N ASN A 164 15.88 24.28 5.55
CA ASN A 164 16.93 25.11 4.93
C ASN A 164 16.70 26.62 5.14
N ILE A 165 15.45 27.08 5.03
CA ILE A 165 15.13 28.49 5.29
C ILE A 165 15.38 28.83 6.76
N ALA A 166 14.98 27.96 7.68
CA ALA A 166 15.17 28.15 9.11
C ALA A 166 16.65 28.16 9.49
N ALA A 167 17.45 27.20 8.99
CA ALA A 167 18.89 27.15 9.23
C ALA A 167 19.62 28.38 8.67
N ASN A 168 19.24 28.82 7.46
CA ASN A 168 19.81 30.03 6.87
C ASN A 168 19.39 31.31 7.62
N LEU A 169 18.15 31.36 8.12
CA LEU A 169 17.66 32.44 8.95
C LEU A 169 18.39 32.50 10.29
N GLU A 170 18.59 31.35 10.93
CA GLU A 170 19.32 31.23 12.19
C GLU A 170 20.78 31.67 12.02
N ALA A 171 21.45 31.21 10.97
CA ALA A 171 22.80 31.66 10.63
C ALA A 171 22.84 33.17 10.34
N ALA A 172 21.84 33.72 9.66
CA ALA A 172 21.76 35.16 9.42
C ALA A 172 21.51 35.96 10.71
N MET A 173 20.74 35.43 11.67
CA MET A 173 20.54 36.04 12.98
C MET A 173 21.80 35.99 13.85
N GLU A 174 22.58 34.91 13.76
CA GLU A 174 23.82 34.73 14.51
C GLU A 174 24.96 35.62 13.96
N TYR A 175 25.15 35.64 12.64
CA TYR A 175 26.32 36.29 12.02
C TYR A 175 26.03 37.66 11.39
N ASN A 176 24.76 38.00 11.09
CA ASN A 176 24.40 39.25 10.43
C ASN A 176 23.04 39.84 10.91
N PRO A 177 22.90 40.11 12.23
CA PRO A 177 21.66 40.68 12.78
C PRO A 177 21.32 42.07 12.22
N GLU A 178 22.31 42.80 11.69
CA GLU A 178 22.13 44.13 11.08
C GLU A 178 21.23 44.09 9.82
N SER A 179 21.08 42.93 9.18
CA SER A 179 20.20 42.78 8.00
C SER A 179 18.72 42.72 8.36
N PHE A 180 18.37 42.46 9.62
CA PHE A 180 16.99 42.24 10.07
C PHE A 180 16.50 43.23 11.14
N ALA A 181 17.38 44.09 11.69
CA ALA A 181 17.03 45.12 12.65
C ALA A 181 17.76 46.45 12.39
N ARG A 182 17.09 47.59 12.61
CA ARG A 182 17.71 48.92 12.51
C ARG A 182 18.65 49.14 13.69
N VAL A 183 19.93 49.21 13.39
CA VAL A 183 20.99 49.45 14.38
C VAL A 183 21.22 50.95 14.55
N THR A 184 21.09 51.46 15.78
CA THR A 184 21.30 52.88 16.07
C THR A 184 22.71 53.09 16.62
N ARG A 185 23.53 53.88 15.91
CA ARG A 185 24.90 54.22 16.30
C ARG A 185 24.96 55.64 16.87
N LEU A 186 25.49 55.77 18.08
CA LEU A 186 25.70 57.04 18.77
C LEU A 186 27.19 57.29 19.00
N TYR A 187 27.66 58.47 18.63
CA TYR A 187 29.01 58.92 18.91
C TYR A 187 29.00 59.83 20.14
N ILE A 188 29.74 59.43 21.17
CA ILE A 188 29.81 60.17 22.44
C ILE A 188 31.26 60.59 22.68
N ASN A 189 31.47 61.87 22.96
CA ASN A 189 32.77 62.35 23.41
C ASN A 189 32.99 61.92 24.87
N VAL A 190 34.06 61.17 25.13
CA VAL A 190 34.40 60.64 26.46
C VAL A 190 35.84 61.00 26.83
N GLU A 191 36.14 61.13 28.12
CA GLU A 191 37.49 61.37 28.61
C GLU A 191 37.88 60.24 29.58
N ILE A 192 38.92 59.49 29.22
CA ILE A 192 39.43 58.37 30.03
C ILE A 192 40.92 58.61 30.28
N ASN A 193 41.34 58.63 31.55
CA ASN A 193 42.73 58.88 31.95
C ASN A 193 43.32 60.18 31.33
N ASN A 194 42.59 61.30 31.40
CA ASN A 194 42.94 62.60 30.81
C ASN A 194 43.13 62.60 29.29
N LYS A 195 42.56 61.63 28.57
CA LYS A 195 42.57 61.57 27.11
C LYS A 195 41.16 61.64 26.58
N LYS A 196 40.90 62.64 25.73
CA LYS A 196 39.63 62.82 25.04
C LYS A 196 39.55 61.85 23.86
N LEU A 197 38.47 61.08 23.81
CA LEU A 197 38.21 60.02 22.84
C LEU A 197 36.76 60.16 22.34
N VAL A 198 36.47 59.58 21.17
CA VAL A 198 35.09 59.41 20.71
C VAL A 198 34.74 57.95 20.87
N ALA A 199 33.75 57.66 21.71
CA ALA A 199 33.19 56.32 21.87
C ALA A 199 32.06 56.13 20.85
N LEU A 200 32.12 55.02 20.11
CA LEU A 200 31.02 54.53 19.30
C LEU A 200 30.17 53.58 20.17
N VAL A 201 28.91 53.93 20.38
CA VAL A 201 27.94 53.11 21.09
C VAL A 201 26.92 52.62 20.07
N ASP A 202 26.81 51.30 19.95
CA ASP A 202 25.93 50.63 18.99
C ASP A 202 24.98 49.70 19.76
N SER A 203 23.67 49.81 19.48
CA SER A 203 22.61 48.97 20.08
C SER A 203 22.70 47.47 19.75
N GLY A 204 23.47 47.09 18.72
CA GLY A 204 23.63 45.71 18.25
C GLY A 204 24.94 45.02 18.70
N ALA A 205 25.83 45.71 19.41
CA ALA A 205 27.13 45.15 19.79
C ALA A 205 27.02 44.24 21.02
N GLN A 206 27.38 42.95 20.88
CA GLN A 206 27.46 42.01 22.01
C GLN A 206 28.74 42.15 22.87
N SER A 207 29.77 42.85 22.38
CA SER A 207 31.04 43.06 23.09
C SER A 207 31.61 44.46 22.83
N THR A 208 32.32 45.01 23.81
CA THR A 208 32.91 46.36 23.74
C THR A 208 34.31 46.31 23.14
N VAL A 209 34.54 47.03 22.04
CA VAL A 209 35.86 47.19 21.41
C VAL A 209 36.25 48.67 21.40
N ILE A 210 37.37 49.02 22.04
CA ILE A 210 37.90 50.39 22.08
C ILE A 210 39.06 50.50 21.09
N LEU A 211 38.79 51.08 19.92
CA LEU A 211 39.83 51.34 18.91
C LEU A 211 40.55 52.65 19.22
N LYS A 212 41.89 52.62 19.17
CA LYS A 212 42.72 53.83 19.31
C LYS A 212 42.67 54.59 17.98
N GLN A 213 42.17 55.81 17.99
CA GLN A 213 42.02 56.65 16.79
C GLN A 213 43.24 56.55 15.85
N GLN A 214 43.05 56.01 14.64
CA GLN A 214 43.91 56.34 13.52
C GLN A 214 43.42 57.69 12.97
N LYS A 215 44.37 58.64 12.89
CA LYS A 215 44.13 59.99 12.40
C LYS A 215 43.48 59.93 11.01
N HIS A 216 42.42 60.72 10.83
CA HIS A 216 41.99 61.16 9.52
C HIS A 216 43.19 61.77 8.77
N VAL A 217 43.46 61.26 7.57
CA VAL A 217 44.20 61.98 6.54
C VAL A 217 43.19 62.17 5.41
N ASP A 218 42.80 63.43 5.25
CA ASP A 218 42.06 64.13 4.19
C ASP A 218 41.08 63.35 3.30
#